data_AF-A0A8X7VHG4-F1
#
_entry.id   AF-A0A8X7VHG4-F1
#
_cell.length_a   1.000
_cell.length_b   1.000
_cell.length_c   1.000
_cell.angle_alpha   90.00
_cell.angle_beta   90.00
_cell.angle_gamma   90.00
#
_symmetry.space_group_name_H-M   'P 1'
#
loop_
_entity.id
_entity.type
_entity.pdbx_description
1 polymer ?
#
loop_
_entity_poly.entity_id
_entity_poly.type
_entity_poly.pdbx_seq_one_letter_code
_entity_poly.pdbx_strand_id
1 'polypeptide(L)'
;MRQSFFDEGYLNCQYTQIEALEKDSSPYFIVEIITLYFRDSPNVIAALEHELMKAAVRDIKKEHSELRAKFETYFQLMRRAGPTEQAVNSS
;
A
#
# COMPACT_ATOMS: atom_id res chain seq x y z
N MET A 1 27.76 12.42 -18.06
CA MET A 1 26.93 12.62 -16.85
C MET A 1 25.46 12.89 -17.19
N ARG A 2 25.10 13.92 -17.98
CA ARG A 2 23.67 14.14 -18.33
C ARG A 2 23.06 12.96 -19.10
N GLN A 3 23.70 12.55 -20.21
CA GLN A 3 23.20 11.45 -21.04
C GLN A 3 23.13 10.13 -20.27
N SER A 4 24.12 9.82 -19.43
CA SER A 4 24.11 8.60 -18.61
C SER A 4 22.92 8.55 -17.64
N PHE A 5 22.46 9.68 -17.09
CA PHE A 5 21.26 9.68 -16.26
C PHE A 5 19.95 9.43 -17.04
N PHE A 6 19.90 9.77 -18.32
CA PHE A 6 18.80 9.36 -19.19
C PHE A 6 18.90 7.87 -19.53
N ASP A 7 20.09 7.40 -19.88
CA ASP A 7 20.34 6.00 -20.26
C ASP A 7 20.07 5.04 -19.08
N GLU A 8 20.37 5.48 -17.85
CA GLU A 8 20.11 4.76 -16.60
C GLU A 8 18.66 4.95 -16.08
N GLY A 9 17.86 5.82 -16.71
CA GLY A 9 16.45 6.05 -16.37
C GLY A 9 16.20 6.95 -15.16
N TYR A 10 17.22 7.59 -14.61
CA TYR A 10 17.06 8.60 -13.55
C TYR A 10 16.40 9.88 -14.06
N LEU A 11 16.65 10.25 -15.31
CA LEU A 11 16.00 11.36 -16.00
C LEU A 11 15.12 10.85 -17.15
N ASN A 12 14.04 11.57 -17.42
CA ASN A 12 13.15 11.28 -18.54
C ASN A 12 12.75 12.58 -19.25
N CYS A 13 11.89 12.49 -20.26
CA CYS A 13 11.49 13.64 -21.07
C CYS A 13 10.87 14.81 -20.29
N GLN A 14 10.41 14.61 -19.05
CA GLN A 14 9.93 15.68 -18.19
C GLN A 14 11.07 16.59 -17.73
N TYR A 15 12.28 16.05 -17.51
CA TYR A 15 13.44 16.87 -17.16
C TYR A 15 13.78 17.87 -18.25
N THR A 16 13.73 17.45 -19.52
CA THR A 16 13.94 18.34 -20.67
C THR A 16 12.89 19.46 -20.76
N GLN A 17 11.66 19.19 -20.33
CA GLN A 17 10.62 20.23 -20.25
C GLN A 17 10.94 21.25 -19.16
N ILE A 18 11.46 20.82 -18.01
CA ILE A 18 11.87 21.71 -16.92
C ILE A 18 13.07 22.57 -17.37
N GLU A 19 14.07 22.00 -18.05
CA GLU A 19 15.17 22.75 -18.65
C GLU A 19 14.68 23.82 -19.64
N ALA A 20 13.68 23.50 -20.48
CA ALA A 20 13.13 24.47 -21.44
C ALA A 20 12.38 25.65 -20.78
N LEU A 21 12.02 25.54 -19.49
CA LEU A 21 11.38 26.62 -18.73
C LEU A 21 12.41 27.56 -18.07
N GLU A 22 13.69 27.19 -18.04
CA GLU A 22 14.75 28.04 -17.54
C GLU A 22 14.86 29.30 -18.41
N LYS A 23 14.84 30.46 -17.77
CA LYS A 23 14.98 31.77 -18.43
C LYS A 23 16.37 32.30 -18.11
N ASP A 24 16.96 33.06 -19.04
CA ASP A 24 18.31 33.64 -18.90
C ASP A 24 18.52 34.47 -17.62
N SER A 25 17.44 34.93 -16.98
CA SER A 25 17.47 35.68 -15.72
C SER A 25 17.31 34.84 -14.45
N SER A 26 17.26 33.51 -14.53
CA SER A 26 17.04 32.61 -13.36
C SER A 26 18.11 31.52 -13.26
N PRO A 27 19.34 31.88 -12.84
CA PRO A 27 20.52 31.00 -12.91
C PRO A 27 20.52 29.78 -11.96
N TYR A 28 19.40 29.47 -11.29
CA TYR A 28 19.28 28.33 -10.36
C TYR A 28 17.92 27.62 -10.45
N PHE A 29 17.13 27.89 -11.50
CA PHE A 29 15.77 27.38 -11.61
C PHE A 29 15.69 25.86 -11.44
N ILE A 30 16.56 25.12 -12.13
CA ILE A 30 16.60 23.65 -12.05
C ILE A 30 16.93 23.17 -10.63
N VAL A 31 17.88 23.84 -9.97
CA VAL A 31 18.28 23.51 -8.60
C VAL A 31 17.13 23.76 -7.63
N GLU A 32 16.41 24.87 -7.79
CA GLU A 32 15.25 25.21 -6.97
C GLU A 32 14.12 24.19 -7.13
N ILE A 33 13.77 23.82 -8.36
CA ILE A 33 12.73 22.83 -8.64
C ILE A 33 13.06 21.46 -8.06
N ILE A 34 14.30 20.99 -8.27
CA ILE A 34 14.76 19.72 -7.72
C ILE A 34 14.76 19.78 -6.18
N THR A 35 15.19 20.89 -5.59
CA THR A 35 15.18 21.10 -4.13
C THR A 35 13.76 21.07 -3.58
N LEU A 36 12.80 21.72 -4.23
CA LEU A 36 11.39 21.71 -3.83
C LEU A 36 10.82 20.30 -3.94
N TYR A 37 11.06 19.60 -5.04
CA TYR A 37 10.61 18.22 -5.23
C TYR A 37 11.11 17.30 -4.10
N PHE A 38 12.40 17.33 -3.78
CA PHE A 38 12.95 16.50 -2.70
C PHE A 38 12.55 16.96 -1.30
N ARG A 39 12.23 18.23 -1.11
CA ARG A 39 11.69 18.75 0.16
C ARG A 39 10.28 18.23 0.42
N ASP A 40 9.47 18.15 -0.63
CA ASP A 40 8.06 17.75 -0.52
C ASP A 40 7.85 16.24 -0.63
N SER A 41 8.77 15.52 -1.27
CA SER A 41 8.66 14.07 -1.49
C SER A 41 8.44 13.23 -0.23
N PRO A 42 9.02 13.52 0.96
CA PRO A 42 8.77 12.74 2.17
C PRO A 42 7.30 12.76 2.58
N ASN A 43 6.60 13.89 2.37
CA ASN A 43 5.18 14.01 2.71
C ASN A 43 4.33 13.15 1.77
N VAL A 44 4.66 13.13 0.48
CA VAL A 44 3.98 12.29 -0.52
C VAL A 44 4.22 10.81 -0.23
N ILE A 45 5.47 10.43 0.08
CA ILE A 45 5.84 9.06 0.44
C ILE A 45 5.08 8.61 1.70
N ALA A 46 5.08 9.41 2.76
CA ALA A 46 4.37 9.09 3.99
C ALA A 46 2.86 8.92 3.77
N ALA A 47 2.25 9.74 2.90
CA ALA A 47 0.85 9.61 2.55
C ALA A 47 0.56 8.30 1.79
N LEU A 48 1.44 7.91 0.86
CA LEU A 48 1.34 6.64 0.14
C LEU A 48 1.50 5.44 1.08
N GLU A 49 2.51 5.46 1.96
CA GLU A 49 2.74 4.43 2.97
C GLU A 49 1.52 4.26 3.90
N HIS A 50 0.95 5.37 4.34
CA HIS A 50 -0.25 5.36 5.18
C HIS A 50 -1.44 4.69 4.47
N GLU A 51 -1.73 5.06 3.22
CA GLU A 51 -2.86 4.48 2.50
C GLU A 51 -2.65 3.00 2.15
N LEU A 52 -1.41 2.59 1.83
CA LEU A 52 -1.06 1.19 1.64
C LEU A 52 -1.25 0.37 2.93
N MET A 53 -0.75 0.88 4.06
CA MET A 53 -0.93 0.21 5.35
C MET A 53 -2.40 0.11 5.74
N LYS A 54 -3.17 1.18 5.52
CA LYS A 54 -4.61 1.18 5.76
C LYS A 54 -5.34 0.16 4.88
N ALA A 55 -4.92 -0.02 3.63
CA ALA A 55 -5.46 -1.05 2.74
C ALA A 55 -5.20 -2.46 3.29
N ALA A 56 -3.94 -2.77 3.62
CA ALA A 56 -3.58 -4.07 4.19
C ALA A 56 -4.35 -4.38 5.49
N VAL A 57 -4.52 -3.40 6.38
CA VAL A 57 -5.30 -3.56 7.61
C VAL A 57 -6.78 -3.82 7.32
N ARG A 58 -7.36 -3.20 6.28
CA ARG A 58 -8.76 -3.48 5.88
C ARG A 58 -8.93 -4.92 5.42
N ASP A 59 -8.00 -5.43 4.61
CA ASP A 59 -8.06 -6.78 4.07
C ASP A 59 -7.91 -7.82 5.18
N ILE A 60 -6.95 -7.64 6.09
CA ILE A 60 -6.78 -8.51 7.27
C ILE A 60 -8.05 -8.52 8.14
N LYS A 61 -8.67 -7.37 8.38
CA LYS A 61 -9.92 -7.28 9.15
C LYS A 61 -11.06 -8.03 8.47
N LYS A 62 -11.15 -7.95 7.14
CA LYS A 62 -12.14 -8.67 6.35
C LYS A 62 -11.96 -10.19 6.50
N GLU A 63 -10.75 -10.69 6.25
CA GLU A 63 -10.45 -12.13 6.38
C GLU A 63 -10.71 -12.66 7.80
N HIS A 64 -10.29 -11.91 8.82
CA HIS A 64 -10.57 -12.26 10.21
C HIS A 64 -12.09 -12.32 10.50
N SER A 65 -12.87 -11.38 9.95
CA SER A 65 -14.32 -11.39 10.12
C SER A 65 -14.98 -12.59 9.46
N GLU A 66 -14.51 -12.99 8.27
CA GLU A 66 -15.00 -14.16 7.54
C GLU A 66 -14.67 -15.45 8.30
N LEU A 67 -13.44 -15.56 8.81
CA LEU A 67 -13.02 -16.69 9.61
C LEU A 67 -13.85 -16.81 10.90
N ARG A 68 -14.08 -15.69 11.59
CA ARG A 68 -14.95 -15.65 12.79
C ARG A 68 -16.37 -16.12 12.48
N ALA A 69 -16.95 -15.70 11.36
CA ALA A 69 -18.29 -16.14 10.95
C ALA A 69 -18.36 -17.65 10.66
N LYS A 70 -17.32 -18.22 10.03
CA LYS A 70 -17.21 -19.66 9.80
C LYS A 70 -17.16 -20.44 11.12
N PHE A 71 -16.35 -19.98 12.09
CA PHE A 71 -16.28 -20.61 13.42
C PHE A 71 -17.62 -20.55 14.15
N GLU A 72 -18.30 -19.40 14.13
CA GLU A 72 -19.62 -19.28 14.76
C GLU A 72 -20.62 -20.26 14.14
N THR A 73 -20.63 -20.37 12.80
CA THR A 73 -21.47 -21.34 12.07
C THR A 73 -21.15 -22.77 12.51
N TYR A 74 -19.86 -23.13 12.58
CA TYR A 74 -19.43 -24.45 13.05
C TYR A 74 -19.93 -24.75 14.47
N PHE A 75 -19.76 -23.81 15.40
CA PHE A 75 -20.21 -23.99 16.78
C PHE A 75 -21.74 -24.07 16.91
N GLN A 76 -22.49 -23.35 16.07
CA GLN A 76 -23.95 -23.50 15.98
C GLN A 76 -24.36 -24.91 15.54
N LEU A 77 -23.67 -25.48 14.54
CA LEU A 77 -23.92 -26.85 14.09
C LEU A 77 -23.61 -27.88 15.19
N MET A 78 -22.47 -27.74 15.87
CA MET A 78 -22.09 -28.62 16.99
C MET A 78 -23.11 -28.59 18.13
N ARG A 79 -23.61 -27.40 18.50
CA ARG A 79 -24.66 -27.28 19.52
C ARG A 79 -25.96 -27.96 19.11
N ARG A 80 -26.32 -27.93 17.83
CA ARG A 80 -27.55 -28.54 17.29
C ARG A 80 -27.45 -30.07 17.17
N ALA A 81 -26.26 -30.61 16.95
CA ALA A 81 -26.06 -32.05 16.75
C ALA A 81 -26.32 -32.90 18.02
N GLY A 82 -26.40 -32.30 19.22
CA GLY A 82 -26.61 -33.02 20.49
C GLY A 82 -25.39 -33.89 20.90
N PRO A 83 -25.32 -34.36 22.16
CA PRO A 83 -24.19 -35.19 22.59
C PRO A 83 -24.22 -36.56 21.90
N THR A 84 -23.16 -36.87 21.16
CA THR A 84 -22.87 -38.16 20.53
C THR A 84 -22.44 -39.25 21.54
N GLU A 85 -23.01 -39.26 22.74
CA GLU A 85 -22.65 -40.21 23.81
C GLU A 85 -23.87 -40.87 24.46
N GLN A 86 -24.86 -41.30 23.68
CA GLN A 86 -25.82 -42.34 24.12
C GLN A 86 -26.17 -43.25 22.93
N ALA A 87 -25.19 -43.98 22.43
CA ALA A 87 -25.42 -45.13 21.56
C ALA A 87 -24.31 -46.17 21.70
N VAL A 88 -23.85 -46.44 22.92
CA VAL A 88 -23.09 -47.66 23.19
C VAL A 88 -23.55 -48.18 24.55
N ASN A 89 -24.22 -49.34 24.51
CA ASN A 89 -24.51 -50.25 25.61
C ASN A 89 -25.85 -50.08 26.34
N SER A 90 -26.94 -50.33 25.61
CA SER A 90 -28.03 -51.16 26.14
C SER A 90 -27.70 -52.62 25.81
N SER A 91 -27.28 -53.41 26.80
CA SER A 91 -27.47 -54.88 26.93
C SER A 91 -26.86 -55.35 28.24
#